data_AF-A0A1V5D9L1-F1
#
_entry.id   AF-A0A1V5D9L1-F1
#
_cell.length_a   1.000
_cell.length_b   1.000
_cell.length_c   1.000
_cell.angle_alpha   90.00
_cell.angle_beta   90.00
_cell.angle_gamma   90.00
#
_symmetry.space_group_name_H-M   'P 1'
#
loop_
_entity.id
_entity.type
_entity.pdbx_description
1 polymer ?
#
loop_
_entity_poly.entity_id
_entity_poly.type
_entity_poly.pdbx_seq_one_letter_code
_entity_poly.pdbx_strand_id
1 'polypeptide(L)'
;MGVYSDVYEFAARAGALEGFVYQKEKLEPGSLNPWVEHLIGQYKALSPEVRQEFQNLCDGTIGRAIRSLIPLVGEDHELIGKLKTMTAGKLPSSPDDFSRQR
;
A
#
# COMPACT_ATOMS: atom_id res chain seq x y z
N MET A 1 -1.39 19.61 10.94
CA MET A 1 -0.85 19.79 9.58
C MET A 1 -2.03 19.95 8.63
N GLY A 2 -1.84 20.56 7.46
CA GLY A 2 -2.94 20.71 6.48
C GLY A 2 -3.18 19.40 5.72
N VAL A 3 -4.40 19.18 5.23
CA VAL A 3 -4.81 17.96 4.52
C VAL A 3 -3.82 17.52 3.44
N TYR A 4 -3.26 18.45 2.65
CA TYR A 4 -2.25 18.13 1.63
C TYR A 4 -0.95 17.56 2.18
N SER A 5 -0.52 18.02 3.36
CA SER A 5 0.66 17.50 4.04
C SER A 5 0.43 16.07 4.50
N ASP A 6 -0.76 15.76 5.02
CA ASP A 6 -1.12 14.43 5.50
C ASP A 6 -1.22 13.43 4.33
N VAL A 7 -1.81 13.87 3.21
CA VAL A 7 -1.86 13.08 1.96
C VAL A 7 -0.45 12.84 1.41
N TYR A 8 0.39 13.88 1.36
CA TYR A 8 1.77 13.75 0.89
C TYR A 8 2.57 12.78 1.77
N GLU A 9 2.46 12.90 3.09
CA GLU A 9 3.16 12.02 4.04
C GLU A 9 2.72 10.56 3.88
N PHE A 10 1.40 10.33 3.74
CA PHE A 10 0.86 9.01 3.44
C PHE A 10 1.42 8.46 2.13
N ALA A 11 1.35 9.22 1.04
CA ALA A 11 1.81 8.81 -0.28
C ALA A 11 3.32 8.51 -0.30
N ALA A 12 4.12 9.33 0.38
CA ALA A 12 5.57 9.12 0.50
C ALA A 12 5.90 7.81 1.23
N ARG A 13 5.19 7.49 2.32
CA ARG A 13 5.38 6.24 3.07
C ARG A 13 4.86 5.02 2.33
N ALA A 14 3.75 5.15 1.60
CA ALA A 14 3.19 4.08 0.78
C ALA A 14 4.14 3.73 -0.39
N GLY A 15 4.67 4.74 -1.08
CA GLY A 15 5.67 4.54 -2.13
C GLY A 15 7.00 3.98 -1.60
N ALA A 16 7.43 4.40 -0.40
CA ALA A 16 8.61 3.82 0.24
C ALA A 16 8.40 2.35 0.61
N LEU A 17 7.21 1.95 1.07
CA LEU A 17 6.88 0.54 1.32
C LEU A 17 6.95 -0.26 0.02
N GLU A 18 6.27 0.21 -1.03
CA GLU A 18 6.28 -0.42 -2.36
C GLU A 18 7.71 -0.65 -2.84
N GLY A 19 8.56 0.38 -2.84
CA GLY A 19 9.96 0.26 -3.25
C GLY A 19 10.78 -0.67 -2.36
N PHE A 20 10.49 -0.74 -1.06
CA PHE A 20 11.21 -1.61 -0.12
C PHE A 20 10.92 -3.10 -0.33
N VAL A 21 9.69 -3.43 -0.76
CA VAL A 21 9.26 -4.83 -0.97
C VAL A 21 9.45 -5.30 -2.40
N TYR A 22 9.62 -4.38 -3.35
CA TYR A 22 9.81 -4.68 -4.76
C TYR A 22 11.01 -5.61 -5.00
N GLN A 23 10.76 -6.72 -5.72
CA GLN A 23 11.75 -7.75 -6.09
C GLN A 23 12.62 -8.26 -4.94
N LYS A 24 12.11 -8.25 -3.72
CA LYS A 24 12.86 -8.70 -2.56
C LYS A 24 12.89 -10.23 -2.50
N GLU A 25 14.06 -10.81 -2.27
CA GLU A 25 14.22 -12.27 -2.18
C GLU A 25 13.98 -12.81 -0.76
N LYS A 26 14.28 -12.01 0.26
CA LYS A 26 14.15 -12.37 1.67
C LYS A 26 13.60 -11.20 2.46
N LEU A 27 12.58 -11.47 3.26
CA LEU A 27 11.94 -10.51 4.13
C LEU A 27 11.48 -11.22 5.40
N GLU A 28 11.82 -10.66 6.55
CA GLU A 28 11.18 -11.03 7.81
C GLU A 28 9.83 -10.31 7.91
N PRO A 29 8.68 -11.00 7.77
CA PRO A 29 7.37 -10.34 7.64
C PRO A 29 7.00 -9.52 8.87
N GLY A 30 7.42 -9.98 10.06
CA GLY A 30 7.19 -9.27 11.32
C GLY A 30 7.81 -7.87 11.36
N SER A 31 8.87 -7.62 10.58
CA SER A 31 9.49 -6.29 10.50
C SER A 31 8.62 -5.25 9.79
N LEU A 32 7.68 -5.68 8.94
CA LEU A 32 6.78 -4.78 8.21
C LEU A 32 5.52 -4.42 9.00
N ASN A 33 5.16 -5.19 10.02
CA ASN A 33 3.92 -5.00 10.77
C ASN A 33 3.78 -3.56 11.32
N PRO A 34 4.78 -2.98 12.03
CA PRO A 34 4.67 -1.61 12.51
C PRO A 34 4.48 -0.57 11.40
N TRP A 35 5.14 -0.77 10.25
CA TRP A 35 5.01 0.11 9.10
C TRP A 35 3.59 0.06 8.54
N VAL A 36 3.06 -1.14 8.32
CA VAL A 36 1.71 -1.33 7.78
C VAL A 36 0.63 -0.80 8.73
N GLU A 37 0.76 -1.02 10.05
CA GLU A 37 -0.17 -0.45 11.03
C GLU A 37 -0.17 1.09 11.01
N HIS A 38 1.01 1.72 10.93
CA HIS A 38 1.11 3.17 10.79
C HIS A 38 0.48 3.69 9.50
N LEU A 39 0.69 3.00 8.37
CA LEU A 39 0.06 3.36 7.10
C LEU A 39 -1.46 3.27 7.15
N ILE A 40 -2.00 2.20 7.76
CA ILE A 40 -3.44 2.05 7.97
C ILE A 40 -3.99 3.18 8.84
N GLY A 41 -3.28 3.53 9.91
CA GLY A 41 -3.62 4.65 10.78
C GLY A 41 -3.69 5.97 10.01
N GLN A 42 -2.67 6.28 9.21
CA GLN A 42 -2.64 7.48 8.38
C GLN A 42 -3.74 7.49 7.33
N TYR A 43 -3.96 6.36 6.65
CA TYR A 43 -5.02 6.22 5.67
C TYR A 43 -6.40 6.51 6.29
N LYS A 44 -6.69 5.91 7.45
CA LYS A 44 -7.97 6.10 8.16
C LYS A 44 -8.15 7.49 8.76
N ALA A 45 -7.06 8.21 9.05
CA ALA A 45 -7.10 9.58 9.54
C ALA A 45 -7.54 10.58 8.45
N LEU A 46 -7.35 10.24 7.18
CA LEU A 46 -7.83 11.05 6.05
C LEU A 46 -9.35 10.94 5.91
N SER A 47 -10.02 12.06 5.58
CA SER A 47 -11.47 12.05 5.38
C SER A 47 -11.86 11.09 4.25
N PRO A 48 -13.09 10.54 4.26
CA PRO A 48 -13.58 9.71 3.17
C PRO A 48 -13.52 10.42 1.81
N GLU A 49 -13.81 11.72 1.74
CA GLU A 49 -13.76 12.47 0.47
C GLU A 49 -12.33 12.50 -0.09
N VAL A 50 -11.35 12.83 0.77
CA VAL A 50 -9.94 12.89 0.37
C VAL A 50 -9.43 11.53 -0.08
N ARG A 51 -9.79 10.45 0.63
CA ARG A 51 -9.44 9.07 0.21
C ARG A 51 -10.00 8.72 -1.16
N GLN A 52 -11.23 9.15 -1.43
CA GLN A 52 -11.87 8.88 -2.72
C GLN A 52 -11.11 9.56 -3.88
N GLU A 53 -10.54 10.75 -3.67
CA GLU A 53 -9.78 11.47 -4.70
C GLU A 53 -8.52 10.73 -5.18
N PHE A 54 -7.84 10.00 -4.29
CA PHE A 54 -6.60 9.29 -4.62
C PHE A 54 -6.72 7.76 -4.57
N GLN A 55 -7.90 7.19 -4.32
CA GLN A 55 -8.08 5.75 -4.11
C GLN A 55 -7.44 4.90 -5.22
N ASN A 56 -7.62 5.28 -6.49
CA ASN A 56 -7.02 4.55 -7.62
C ASN A 56 -5.48 4.53 -7.56
N LEU A 57 -4.87 5.63 -7.10
CA LEU A 57 -3.42 5.71 -6.91
C LEU A 57 -2.98 4.84 -5.72
N CYS A 58 -3.76 4.84 -4.63
CA CYS A 58 -3.54 3.97 -3.47
C CYS A 58 -3.60 2.49 -3.87
N ASP A 59 -4.63 2.09 -4.62
CA ASP A 59 -4.82 0.72 -5.12
C ASP A 59 -3.64 0.26 -5.97
N GLY A 60 -3.10 1.15 -6.81
CA GLY A 60 -1.91 0.88 -7.61
C GLY A 60 -0.67 0.63 -6.74
N THR A 61 -0.34 1.58 -5.86
CA THR A 61 0.88 1.54 -5.04
C THR A 61 0.84 0.40 -4.01
N ILE A 62 -0.23 0.32 -3.22
CA ILE A 62 -0.40 -0.76 -2.23
C ILE A 62 -0.59 -2.10 -2.93
N GLY A 63 -1.26 -2.13 -4.08
CA GLY A 63 -1.45 -3.35 -4.85
C GLY A 63 -0.16 -3.93 -5.40
N ARG A 64 0.76 -3.12 -5.94
CA ARG A 64 2.10 -3.60 -6.36
C ARG A 64 2.93 -4.07 -5.17
N ALA A 65 2.82 -3.41 -4.03
CA ALA A 65 3.43 -3.89 -2.78
C ALA A 65 2.87 -5.27 -2.37
N ILE A 66 1.55 -5.46 -2.40
CA ILE A 66 0.90 -6.75 -2.15
C ILE A 66 1.42 -7.82 -3.11
N ARG A 67 1.50 -7.53 -4.42
CA ARG A 67 2.01 -8.47 -5.43
C ARG A 67 3.46 -8.86 -5.19
N SER A 68 4.27 -7.96 -4.64
CA SER A 68 5.66 -8.26 -4.28
C SER A 68 5.77 -9.14 -3.04
N LEU A 69 4.81 -9.01 -2.11
CA LEU A 69 4.79 -9.76 -0.85
C LEU A 69 4.19 -11.16 -0.97
N ILE A 70 3.20 -11.37 -1.83
CA ILE A 70 2.52 -12.67 -1.99
C ILE A 70 3.51 -13.84 -2.17
N PRO A 71 4.53 -13.77 -3.05
CA PRO A 71 5.51 -14.85 -3.21
C PRO A 71 6.34 -15.14 -1.96
N LEU A 72 6.48 -14.17 -1.05
CA LEU A 72 7.34 -14.27 0.14
C LEU A 72 6.59 -14.80 1.35
N VAL A 73 5.34 -14.38 1.53
CA VAL A 73 4.58 -14.66 2.76
C VAL A 73 3.32 -15.50 2.52
N GLY A 74 2.90 -15.66 1.27
CA GLY A 74 1.64 -16.29 0.89
C GLY A 74 0.47 -15.30 0.84
N GLU A 75 -0.56 -15.63 0.06
CA GLU A 75 -1.72 -14.75 -0.16
C GLU A 75 -2.60 -14.59 1.09
N ASP A 76 -2.70 -15.63 1.91
CA ASP A 76 -3.54 -15.65 3.12
C ASP A 76 -2.84 -15.08 4.36
N HIS A 77 -1.61 -14.57 4.22
CA HIS A 77 -0.85 -14.01 5.34
C HIS A 77 -1.54 -12.73 5.89
N GLU A 78 -1.52 -12.56 7.21
CA GLU A 78 -2.18 -11.42 7.89
C GLU A 78 -1.80 -10.05 7.30
N LEU A 79 -0.53 -9.89 6.95
CA LEU A 79 0.03 -8.68 6.35
C LEU A 79 -0.68 -8.31 5.04
N ILE A 80 -1.00 -9.30 4.20
CA ILE A 80 -1.72 -9.10 2.95
C ILE A 80 -3.15 -8.63 3.24
N GLY A 81 -3.82 -9.27 4.21
CA GLY A 81 -5.14 -8.86 4.67
C GLY A 81 -5.17 -7.41 5.16
N LYS A 82 -4.18 -7.00 5.95
CA LYS A 82 -4.01 -5.63 6.43
C LYS A 82 -3.84 -4.63 5.29
N LEU A 83 -2.95 -4.90 4.34
CA LEU A 83 -2.74 -4.03 3.17
C LEU A 83 -4.01 -3.91 2.30
N LYS A 84 -4.76 -5.00 2.11
CA LYS A 84 -6.03 -5.00 1.39
C LYS A 84 -7.09 -4.08 2.02
N THR A 85 -6.99 -3.74 3.31
CA THR A 85 -7.91 -2.78 3.96
C THR A 85 -7.78 -1.34 3.45
N MET A 86 -6.66 -1.00 2.80
CA MET A 86 -6.43 0.32 2.20
C MET A 86 -6.80 0.38 0.73
N THR A 87 -7.15 -0.77 0.12
CA THR A 87 -7.48 -0.88 -1.30
C THR A 87 -8.96 -1.14 -1.50
N ALA A 88 -9.55 -0.61 -2.57
CA ALA A 88 -10.97 -0.78 -2.88
C ALA A 88 -11.22 -1.37 -4.28
N GLY A 89 -10.35 -1.09 -5.24
CA GLY A 89 -10.46 -1.52 -6.63
C GLY A 89 -9.73 -2.82 -6.96
N LYS A 90 -9.66 -3.10 -8.27
CA LYS A 90 -8.92 -4.24 -8.79
C LYS A 90 -7.43 -4.00 -8.58
N LEU A 91 -6.78 -4.92 -7.87
CA LEU A 91 -5.33 -4.86 -7.67
C LEU A 91 -4.58 -5.03 -9.00
N PRO A 92 -3.39 -4.42 -9.13
CA PRO A 92 -2.50 -4.62 -10.27
C PRO A 92 -2.21 -6.11 -10.50
N SER A 93 -1.91 -6.47 -11.74
CA SER A 93 -1.67 -7.87 -12.12
C SER A 93 -0.31 -8.39 -11.64
N SER A 94 0.67 -7.49 -11.48
CA SER A 94 2.04 -7.81 -11.09
C SER A 94 2.68 -6.64 -10.32
N PRO A 95 3.85 -6.85 -9.69
CA PRO A 95 4.66 -5.76 -9.12
C PRO A 95 5.09 -4.70 -10.14
N ASP A 96 5.11 -5.04 -11.42
CA ASP A 96 5.59 -4.19 -12.52
C ASP A 96 4.46 -3.44 -13.26
N ASP A 97 3.22 -3.57 -12.77
CA ASP A 97 2.04 -3.01 -13.41
C ASP A 97 1.86 -1.53 -13.02
N PHE A 98 2.61 -0.67 -13.71
CA PHE A 98 2.57 0.79 -13.63
C PHE A 98 1.65 1.43 -14.69
N SER A 99 0.71 0.65 -15.23
CA SER A 99 -0.22 1.15 -16.24
C SER A 99 -0.96 2.40 -15.71
N ARG A 100 -0.80 3.54 -16.41
CA ARG A 100 -1.52 4.77 -16.04
C ARG A 100 -2.99 4.60 -16.41
N GLN A 101 -3.85 4.57 -15.42
CA GLN A 101 -5.28 4.76 -15.65
C GLN A 101 -5.52 6.25 -15.88
N ARG A 102 -6.06 6.59 -17.06
CA ARG A 102 -6.42 7.94 -17.47
C ARG A 102 -7.78 8.33 -16.93
#